data_AF-A0A1D6GDD9-F1
#
_entry.id   AF-A0A1D6GDD9-F1
#
_cell.length_a   1.000
_cell.length_b   1.000
_cell.length_c   1.000
_cell.angle_alpha   90.00
_cell.angle_beta   90.00
_cell.angle_gamma   90.00
#
_symmetry.space_group_name_H-M   'P 1'
#
loop_
_entity.id
_entity.type
_entity.pdbx_description
1 polymer ?
#
loop_
_entity_poly.entity_id
_entity_poly.type
_entity_poly.pdbx_seq_one_letter_code
_entity_poly.pdbx_strand_id
1 'polypeptide(L)'
;MAAPVHGRKPAASAIAPRWSGVLSVAVILLCLASLLRRNFSLHDQVYLLQEQLAVATAKLQSCTVDSSLNTSIINLFYQDAANSTTQSRSLKNLSLLISLSVLYAPLLILKYVDLVSKIRRSRDSEQVPINKRFAYRVDIFLSLHPYAKPLVLLVATLLLIALGGLALYGVTDDSLSDCLWLSWTFVADSGNHANAVGLGPKLVSVSISIGGMLVFAMMLGLVTDSISEKFDSLRKGRSEVIEQSHTLILGWSDKLGSLLNQIAIANESLRGGTIVVMAERDKEEMEADIAKMEFDMKGTAVICRSGSPLILADLKKVSVSKARAIVVLAEEGNADQSDARALRTVLSLTGVKEGLSGHIVVELSDLDNEVLVKLVGGDLVETVVAHDVIGRLMIQCARQPGLAQVSF
;
A
#
# COMPACT_ATOMS: atom_id res chain seq x y z
N MET A 1 -30.10 -14.60 -58.81
CA MET A 1 -28.80 -14.18 -59.37
C MET A 1 -27.84 -14.02 -58.19
N ALA A 2 -26.87 -14.95 -58.08
CA ALA A 2 -25.59 -14.96 -57.34
C ALA A 2 -25.50 -14.32 -55.92
N ALA A 3 -24.91 -14.90 -54.87
CA ALA A 3 -23.92 -15.97 -54.73
C ALA A 3 -23.91 -16.51 -53.26
N PRO A 4 -23.33 -17.70 -52.98
CA PRO A 4 -23.27 -18.28 -51.64
C PRO A 4 -21.99 -17.85 -50.89
N VAL A 5 -22.11 -17.49 -49.61
CA VAL A 5 -20.95 -17.20 -48.75
C VAL A 5 -20.44 -18.51 -48.15
N HIS A 6 -19.29 -18.95 -48.65
CA HIS A 6 -18.56 -20.12 -48.21
C HIS A 6 -18.19 -20.06 -46.72
N GLY A 7 -18.62 -21.08 -45.97
CA GLY A 7 -18.08 -21.40 -44.66
C GLY A 7 -16.60 -21.76 -44.75
N ARG A 8 -15.74 -20.95 -44.13
CA ARG A 8 -14.36 -21.35 -43.79
C ARG A 8 -14.39 -22.08 -42.44
N LYS A 9 -14.12 -23.39 -42.48
CA LYS A 9 -13.69 -24.16 -41.31
C LYS A 9 -12.41 -23.51 -40.75
N PRO A 10 -12.28 -23.29 -39.43
CA PRO A 10 -10.97 -22.98 -38.86
C PRO A 10 -10.09 -24.22 -38.98
N ALA A 11 -8.90 -24.02 -39.55
CA ALA A 11 -7.86 -25.04 -39.61
C ALA A 11 -7.55 -25.54 -38.20
N ALA A 12 -7.53 -26.87 -38.04
CA ALA A 12 -7.04 -27.52 -36.85
C ALA A 12 -5.54 -27.21 -36.72
N SER A 13 -5.18 -26.16 -35.98
CA SER A 13 -3.82 -26.02 -35.46
C SER A 13 -3.64 -27.15 -34.45
N ALA A 14 -2.95 -28.21 -34.86
CA ALA A 14 -2.51 -29.26 -33.98
C ALA A 14 -1.75 -28.62 -32.81
N ILE A 15 -2.39 -28.61 -31.63
CA ILE A 15 -1.75 -28.30 -30.37
C ILE A 15 -0.81 -29.47 -30.11
N ALA A 16 0.39 -29.43 -30.67
CA ALA A 16 1.48 -30.25 -30.22
C ALA A 16 1.64 -29.92 -28.72
N PRO A 17 1.36 -30.85 -27.80
CA PRO A 17 1.51 -30.54 -26.40
C PRO A 17 3.02 -30.32 -26.18
N ARG A 18 3.38 -29.25 -25.47
CA ARG A 18 4.74 -28.99 -24.97
C ARG A 18 5.13 -30.07 -23.94
N TRP A 19 5.15 -31.34 -24.35
CA TRP A 19 5.73 -32.47 -23.63
C TRP A 19 7.21 -32.24 -23.37
N SER A 20 7.89 -31.44 -24.19
CA SER A 20 9.29 -31.02 -24.02
C SER A 20 9.58 -30.50 -22.59
N GLY A 21 8.69 -29.70 -22.01
CA GLY A 21 8.88 -29.16 -20.66
C GLY A 21 8.56 -30.16 -19.53
N VAL A 22 7.75 -31.20 -19.80
CA VAL A 22 7.46 -32.26 -18.82
C VAL A 22 8.52 -33.35 -18.89
N LEU A 23 8.99 -33.69 -20.09
CA LEU A 23 10.15 -34.55 -20.31
C LEU A 23 11.41 -33.94 -19.68
N SER A 24 11.66 -32.65 -19.89
CA SER A 24 12.82 -31.97 -19.28
C SER A 24 12.78 -32.06 -17.75
N VAL A 25 11.62 -31.84 -17.13
CA VAL A 25 11.45 -31.90 -15.67
C VAL A 25 11.54 -33.34 -15.14
N ALA A 26 10.95 -34.30 -15.84
CA ALA A 26 11.08 -35.72 -15.50
C ALA A 26 12.53 -36.18 -15.61
N VAL A 27 13.26 -35.73 -16.64
CA VAL A 27 14.70 -36.01 -16.81
C VAL A 27 15.53 -35.37 -15.72
N ILE A 28 15.24 -34.12 -15.31
CA ILE A 28 15.97 -33.45 -14.21
C ILE A 28 15.71 -34.16 -12.88
N LEU A 29 14.47 -34.54 -12.57
CA LEU A 29 14.12 -35.27 -11.35
C LEU A 29 14.70 -36.70 -11.34
N LEU A 30 14.69 -37.39 -12.49
CA LEU A 30 15.31 -38.70 -12.65
C LEU A 30 16.84 -38.62 -12.54
N CYS A 31 17.47 -37.59 -13.09
CA CYS A 31 18.90 -37.33 -12.91
C CYS A 31 19.23 -37.04 -11.45
N LEU A 32 18.42 -36.24 -10.76
CA LEU A 32 18.58 -35.95 -9.33
C LEU A 32 18.42 -37.21 -8.46
N ALA A 33 17.39 -38.02 -8.73
CA ALA A 33 17.18 -39.30 -8.04
C ALA A 33 18.31 -40.30 -8.33
N SER A 34 18.83 -40.32 -9.58
CA SER A 34 19.98 -41.14 -9.95
C SER A 34 21.26 -40.68 -9.28
N LEU A 35 21.47 -39.36 -9.12
CA LEU A 35 22.61 -38.80 -8.39
C LEU A 35 22.51 -39.12 -6.90
N LEU A 36 21.32 -39.05 -6.31
CA LEU A 36 21.07 -39.46 -4.92
C LEU A 36 21.37 -40.94 -4.70
N ARG A 37 20.88 -41.81 -5.59
CA ARG A 37 21.15 -43.25 -5.52
C ARG A 37 22.63 -43.57 -5.69
N ARG A 38 23.33 -42.87 -6.59
CA ARG A 38 24.77 -43.05 -6.81
C ARG A 38 25.59 -42.53 -5.63
N ASN A 39 25.15 -41.44 -4.99
CA ASN A 39 25.77 -40.91 -3.78
C ASN A 39 25.63 -41.88 -2.60
N PHE A 40 24.42 -42.42 -2.40
CA PHE A 40 24.17 -43.44 -1.36
C PHE A 40 24.94 -44.73 -1.62
N SER A 41 25.02 -45.18 -2.87
CA SER A 41 25.82 -46.35 -3.25
C SER A 41 27.33 -46.14 -3.06
N LEU A 42 27.84 -44.93 -3.33
CA LEU A 42 29.24 -44.58 -3.03
C LEU A 42 29.48 -44.53 -1.51
N HIS A 43 28.48 -44.11 -0.73
CA HIS A 43 28.53 -44.11 0.72
C HIS A 43 28.65 -45.54 1.28
N ASP A 44 27.83 -46.48 0.79
CA ASP A 44 27.94 -47.90 1.16
C ASP A 44 29.30 -48.50 0.76
N GLN A 45 29.83 -48.16 -0.41
CA GLN A 45 31.15 -48.63 -0.86
C GLN A 45 32.29 -48.10 0.01
N VAL A 46 32.22 -46.83 0.42
CA VAL A 46 33.23 -46.23 1.32
C VAL A 46 33.15 -46.88 2.69
N TYR A 47 31.96 -47.14 3.21
CA TYR A 47 31.78 -47.83 4.50
C TYR A 47 32.40 -49.24 4.46
N LEU A 48 32.14 -49.98 3.38
CA LEU A 48 32.65 -51.34 3.18
C LEU A 48 34.17 -51.36 2.98
N LEU A 49 34.73 -50.37 2.29
CA LEU A 49 36.19 -50.19 2.15
C LEU A 49 36.86 -49.80 3.48
N GLN A 50 36.21 -48.95 4.30
CA GLN A 50 36.70 -48.60 5.62
C GLN A 50 36.68 -49.80 6.58
N GLU A 51 35.62 -50.62 6.52
CA GLU A 51 35.54 -51.87 7.28
C GLU A 51 36.65 -52.85 6.85
N GLN A 52 36.90 -52.99 5.55
CA GLN A 52 38.01 -53.82 5.06
C GLN A 52 39.39 -53.27 5.45
N LEU A 53 39.57 -51.95 5.44
CA LEU A 53 40.80 -51.30 5.94
C LEU A 53 40.97 -51.51 7.44
N ALA A 54 39.91 -51.43 8.23
CA ALA A 54 39.93 -51.70 9.68
C ALA A 54 40.30 -53.17 9.97
N VAL A 55 39.76 -54.12 9.21
CA VAL A 55 40.10 -55.54 9.34
C VAL A 55 41.55 -55.82 8.89
N ALA A 56 42.01 -55.21 7.80
CA ALA A 56 43.38 -55.37 7.30
C ALA A 56 44.42 -54.76 8.27
N THR A 57 44.11 -53.61 8.87
CA THR A 57 44.97 -52.95 9.88
C THR A 57 44.97 -53.72 11.19
N ALA A 58 43.84 -54.28 11.64
CA ALA A 58 43.79 -55.18 12.80
C ALA A 58 44.62 -56.47 12.59
N LYS A 59 44.60 -57.04 11.38
CA LYS A 59 45.47 -58.17 11.02
C LYS A 59 46.95 -57.78 11.01
N LEU A 60 47.30 -56.60 10.49
CA LEU A 60 48.66 -56.06 10.54
C LEU A 60 49.14 -55.82 11.98
N GLN A 61 48.27 -55.32 12.88
CA GLN A 61 48.56 -55.13 14.30
C GLN A 61 48.79 -56.45 15.07
N SER A 62 48.14 -57.55 14.65
CA SER A 62 48.44 -58.87 15.23
C SER A 62 49.87 -59.36 14.91
N CYS A 63 50.52 -58.77 13.89
CA CYS A 63 51.90 -59.04 13.52
C CYS A 63 52.91 -58.05 14.12
N THR A 64 52.49 -56.86 14.56
CA THR A 64 53.34 -55.84 15.16
C THR A 64 52.97 -55.62 16.63
N VAL A 65 53.66 -56.35 17.51
CA VAL A 65 53.61 -56.12 18.96
C VAL A 65 54.18 -54.72 19.28
N ASP A 66 53.51 -54.02 20.20
CA ASP A 66 53.84 -52.69 20.77
C ASP A 66 53.40 -51.43 20.01
N SER A 67 52.09 -51.12 19.97
CA SER A 67 51.57 -49.71 19.93
C SER A 67 50.03 -49.56 20.04
N SER A 68 49.33 -50.48 20.72
CA SER A 68 47.85 -50.56 20.68
C SER A 68 47.07 -49.35 21.24
N LEU A 69 47.67 -48.54 22.13
CA LEU A 69 46.98 -47.45 22.82
C LEU A 69 46.91 -46.13 22.02
N ASN A 70 47.93 -45.81 21.22
CA ASN A 70 47.92 -44.56 20.43
C ASN A 70 47.06 -44.67 19.17
N THR A 71 47.01 -45.83 18.53
CA THR A 71 46.30 -46.00 17.25
C THR A 71 44.79 -46.15 17.40
N SER A 72 44.30 -46.74 18.51
CA SER A 72 42.87 -46.87 18.78
C SER A 72 42.20 -45.51 19.04
N ILE A 73 42.87 -44.63 19.78
CA ILE A 73 42.46 -43.24 19.99
C ILE A 73 42.44 -42.49 18.64
N ILE A 74 43.49 -42.65 17.82
CA ILE A 74 43.56 -42.04 16.47
C ILE A 74 42.42 -42.53 15.57
N ASN A 75 42.12 -43.83 15.57
CA ASN A 75 41.00 -44.38 14.79
C ASN A 75 39.64 -43.90 15.27
N LEU A 76 39.44 -43.76 16.59
CA LEU A 76 38.18 -43.23 17.14
C LEU A 76 37.99 -41.75 16.76
N PHE A 77 39.05 -40.94 16.84
CA PHE A 77 39.03 -39.56 16.34
C PHE A 77 38.86 -39.47 14.82
N TYR A 78 39.45 -40.38 14.04
CA TYR A 78 39.24 -40.43 12.58
C TYR A 78 37.83 -40.86 12.22
N GLN A 79 37.24 -41.78 12.97
CA GLN A 79 35.90 -42.29 12.73
C GLN A 79 34.82 -41.27 13.15
N ASP A 80 35.03 -40.54 14.24
CA ASP A 80 34.21 -39.38 14.61
C ASP A 80 34.38 -38.20 13.63
N ALA A 81 35.60 -37.95 13.16
CA ALA A 81 35.85 -36.95 12.12
C ALA A 81 35.20 -37.35 10.78
N ALA A 82 35.22 -38.62 10.40
CA ALA A 82 34.58 -39.14 9.19
C ALA A 82 33.05 -39.11 9.30
N ASN A 83 32.47 -39.46 10.45
CA ASN A 83 31.03 -39.39 10.71
C ASN A 83 30.51 -37.95 10.75
N SER A 84 31.25 -37.02 11.37
CA SER A 84 30.89 -35.59 11.39
C SER A 84 31.05 -34.92 10.02
N THR A 85 32.06 -35.28 9.23
CA THR A 85 32.22 -34.80 7.85
C THR A 85 31.20 -35.40 6.88
N THR A 86 30.73 -36.63 7.10
CA THR A 86 29.65 -37.24 6.28
C THR A 86 28.28 -36.71 6.64
N GLN A 87 27.97 -36.55 7.94
CA GLN A 87 26.72 -35.95 8.40
C GLN A 87 26.58 -34.50 7.91
N SER A 88 27.65 -33.71 7.98
CA SER A 88 27.64 -32.32 7.47
C SER A 88 27.46 -32.25 5.95
N ARG A 89 28.06 -33.14 5.16
CA ARG A 89 27.84 -33.20 3.70
C ARG A 89 26.40 -33.57 3.32
N SER A 90 25.78 -34.48 4.05
CA SER A 90 24.37 -34.85 3.84
C SER A 90 23.42 -33.68 4.14
N LEU A 91 23.67 -32.95 5.23
CA LEU A 91 22.90 -31.74 5.60
C LEU A 91 23.06 -30.60 4.58
N LYS A 92 24.28 -30.39 4.06
CA LYS A 92 24.54 -29.41 2.99
C LYS A 92 23.77 -29.72 1.71
N ASN A 93 23.77 -31.00 1.29
CA ASN A 93 23.02 -31.44 0.12
C ASN A 93 21.50 -31.30 0.34
N LEU A 94 21.00 -31.62 1.53
CA LEU A 94 19.59 -31.43 1.89
C LEU A 94 19.19 -29.94 1.84
N SER A 95 20.05 -29.05 2.32
CA SER A 95 19.85 -27.60 2.29
C SER A 95 19.71 -27.05 0.86
N LEU A 96 20.59 -27.50 -0.06
CA LEU A 96 20.48 -27.16 -1.49
C LEU A 96 19.18 -27.68 -2.11
N LEU A 97 18.78 -28.90 -1.76
CA LEU A 97 17.54 -29.47 -2.29
C LEU A 97 16.31 -28.71 -1.79
N ILE A 98 16.30 -28.33 -0.51
CA ILE A 98 15.23 -27.54 0.09
C ILE A 98 15.15 -26.17 -0.60
N SER A 99 16.26 -25.44 -0.75
CA SER A 99 16.23 -24.11 -1.38
C SER A 99 15.75 -24.17 -2.84
N LEU A 100 16.22 -25.15 -3.62
CA LEU A 100 15.82 -25.35 -5.01
C LEU A 100 14.37 -25.82 -5.14
N SER A 101 13.90 -26.63 -4.19
CA SER A 101 12.50 -27.09 -4.14
C SER A 101 11.53 -25.94 -3.83
N VAL A 102 11.88 -25.05 -2.89
CA VAL A 102 11.02 -23.91 -2.52
C VAL A 102 10.98 -22.87 -3.63
N LEU A 103 12.09 -22.64 -4.34
CA LEU A 103 12.12 -21.74 -5.51
C LEU A 103 11.25 -22.29 -6.66
N TYR A 104 11.20 -23.62 -6.83
CA TYR A 104 10.48 -24.27 -7.91
C TYR A 104 9.01 -24.61 -7.57
N ALA A 105 8.66 -24.70 -6.29
CA ALA A 105 7.31 -25.02 -5.82
C ALA A 105 6.21 -24.09 -6.35
N PRO A 106 6.36 -22.75 -6.41
CA PRO A 106 5.34 -21.86 -6.97
C PRO A 106 5.04 -22.16 -8.44
N LEU A 107 6.07 -22.48 -9.24
CA LEU A 107 5.90 -22.81 -10.66
C LEU A 107 5.19 -24.16 -10.85
N LEU A 108 5.52 -25.15 -10.00
CA LEU A 108 4.84 -26.44 -10.00
C LEU A 108 3.38 -26.33 -9.58
N ILE A 109 3.09 -25.55 -8.53
CA ILE A 109 1.73 -25.32 -8.06
C ILE A 109 0.90 -24.65 -9.14
N LEU A 110 1.41 -23.59 -9.79
CA LEU A 110 0.71 -22.93 -10.89
C LEU A 110 0.45 -23.89 -12.06
N LYS A 111 1.43 -24.70 -12.44
CA LYS A 111 1.30 -25.67 -13.54
C LYS A 111 0.39 -26.84 -13.20
N TYR A 112 0.41 -27.32 -11.95
CA TYR A 112 -0.49 -28.36 -11.44
C TYR A 112 -1.93 -27.86 -11.38
N VAL A 113 -2.15 -26.64 -10.87
CA VAL A 113 -3.47 -26.01 -10.84
C VAL A 113 -4.00 -25.79 -12.26
N ASP A 114 -3.15 -25.41 -13.21
CA ASP A 114 -3.53 -25.28 -14.62
C ASP A 114 -3.92 -26.64 -15.24
N LEU A 115 -3.15 -27.70 -14.96
CA LEU A 115 -3.44 -29.07 -15.39
C LEU A 115 -4.77 -29.60 -14.81
N VAL A 116 -4.98 -29.45 -13.51
CA VAL A 116 -6.21 -29.85 -12.80
C VAL A 116 -7.40 -29.04 -13.33
N SER A 117 -7.22 -27.74 -13.62
CA SER A 117 -8.26 -26.92 -14.21
C SER A 117 -8.65 -27.43 -15.60
N LYS A 118 -7.68 -27.85 -16.42
CA LYS A 118 -7.89 -28.37 -17.78
C LYS A 118 -8.61 -29.72 -17.80
N ILE A 119 -8.30 -30.59 -16.83
CA ILE A 119 -8.99 -31.88 -16.65
C ILE A 119 -10.42 -31.67 -16.16
N ARG A 120 -10.64 -30.76 -15.20
CA ARG A 120 -11.96 -30.45 -14.63
C ARG A 120 -12.89 -29.77 -15.65
N ARG A 121 -12.34 -29.00 -16.59
CA ARG A 121 -13.08 -28.35 -17.70
C ARG A 121 -13.71 -29.35 -18.68
N SER A 122 -13.29 -30.62 -18.67
CA SER A 122 -13.89 -31.68 -19.51
C SER A 122 -15.14 -32.32 -18.90
N ARG A 123 -15.47 -32.06 -17.62
CA ARG A 123 -16.42 -32.88 -16.87
C ARG A 123 -17.66 -32.17 -16.31
N ASP A 124 -17.70 -30.86 -16.11
CA ASP A 124 -18.96 -30.14 -15.78
C ASP A 124 -18.88 -28.60 -15.78
N SER A 125 -20.06 -28.00 -15.87
CA SER A 125 -20.47 -26.57 -15.99
C SER A 125 -19.65 -25.48 -15.26
N GLU A 126 -19.50 -24.34 -15.94
CA GLU A 126 -19.35 -22.92 -15.52
C GLU A 126 -18.70 -22.54 -14.16
N GLN A 127 -17.85 -23.38 -13.58
CA GLN A 127 -17.16 -23.04 -12.33
C GLN A 127 -15.88 -22.24 -12.59
N VAL A 128 -15.81 -21.03 -12.03
CA VAL A 128 -14.63 -20.15 -12.08
C VAL A 128 -13.37 -20.92 -11.64
N PRO A 129 -12.28 -20.91 -12.44
CA PRO A 129 -11.07 -21.68 -12.14
C PRO A 129 -10.44 -21.27 -10.81
N ILE A 130 -9.89 -22.24 -10.09
CA ILE A 130 -9.35 -22.09 -8.73
C ILE A 130 -8.23 -21.04 -8.67
N ASN A 131 -7.39 -20.93 -9.72
CA ASN A 131 -6.37 -19.88 -9.83
C ASN A 131 -6.98 -18.46 -9.77
N LYS A 132 -8.06 -18.22 -10.53
CA LYS A 132 -8.76 -16.92 -10.49
C LYS A 132 -9.36 -16.64 -9.12
N ARG A 133 -9.87 -17.66 -8.41
CA ARG A 133 -10.39 -17.50 -7.04
C ARG A 133 -9.27 -17.15 -6.04
N PHE A 134 -8.10 -17.75 -6.20
CA PHE A 134 -6.94 -17.45 -5.36
C PHE A 134 -6.40 -16.05 -5.63
N ALA A 135 -6.18 -15.69 -6.89
CA ALA A 135 -5.78 -14.34 -7.29
C ALA A 135 -6.77 -13.28 -6.77
N TYR A 136 -8.06 -13.51 -6.94
CA TYR A 136 -9.10 -12.63 -6.41
C TYR A 136 -9.05 -12.46 -4.89
N ARG A 137 -8.79 -13.53 -4.12
CA ARG A 137 -8.63 -13.43 -2.66
C ARG A 137 -7.37 -12.66 -2.27
N VAL A 138 -6.27 -12.82 -3.00
CA VAL A 138 -5.03 -12.06 -2.79
C VAL A 138 -5.24 -10.58 -3.13
N ASP A 139 -5.94 -10.28 -4.23
CA ASP A 139 -6.26 -8.92 -4.64
C ASP A 139 -7.15 -8.21 -3.62
N ILE A 140 -8.16 -8.91 -3.08
CA ILE A 140 -8.98 -8.41 -1.98
C ILE A 140 -8.13 -8.13 -0.75
N PHE A 141 -7.25 -9.05 -0.37
CA PHE A 141 -6.40 -8.87 0.80
C PHE A 141 -5.46 -7.65 0.65
N LEU A 142 -4.85 -7.50 -0.53
CA LEU A 142 -3.95 -6.39 -0.87
C LEU A 142 -4.67 -5.03 -0.97
N SER A 143 -5.96 -5.03 -1.34
CA SER A 143 -6.74 -3.79 -1.49
C SER A 143 -7.42 -3.35 -0.20
N LEU A 144 -7.86 -4.28 0.65
CA LEU A 144 -8.59 -3.95 1.88
C LEU A 144 -7.69 -3.44 3.02
N HIS A 145 -6.44 -3.89 3.09
CA HIS A 145 -5.56 -3.56 4.21
C HIS A 145 -4.41 -2.65 3.75
N PRO A 146 -4.32 -1.41 4.25
CA PRO A 146 -3.21 -0.50 3.94
C PRO A 146 -1.83 -1.10 4.22
N TYR A 147 -1.74 -1.96 5.25
CA TYR A 147 -0.51 -2.62 5.67
C TYR A 147 -0.17 -3.89 4.88
N ALA A 148 -1.02 -4.34 3.94
CA ALA A 148 -0.78 -5.59 3.22
C ALA A 148 0.44 -5.52 2.30
N LYS A 149 0.63 -4.40 1.58
CA LYS A 149 1.78 -4.20 0.68
C LYS A 149 3.13 -4.32 1.40
N PRO A 150 3.41 -3.58 2.50
CA PRO A 150 4.67 -3.72 3.23
C PRO A 150 4.80 -5.09 3.92
N LEU A 151 3.70 -5.70 4.37
CA LEU A 151 3.74 -7.04 4.97
C LEU A 151 4.14 -8.12 3.96
N VAL A 152 3.58 -8.08 2.75
CA VAL A 152 3.97 -9.01 1.66
C VAL A 152 5.43 -8.81 1.29
N LEU A 153 5.89 -7.55 1.22
CA LEU A 153 7.30 -7.26 0.97
C LEU A 153 8.19 -7.82 2.08
N LEU A 154 7.84 -7.63 3.36
CA LEU A 154 8.56 -8.19 4.51
C LEU A 154 8.63 -9.72 4.47
N VAL A 155 7.53 -10.40 4.16
CA VAL A 155 7.53 -11.86 4.03
C VAL A 155 8.44 -12.29 2.87
N ALA A 156 8.40 -11.57 1.75
CA ALA A 156 9.28 -11.85 0.61
C ALA A 156 10.77 -11.63 0.96
N THR A 157 11.12 -10.60 1.75
CA THR A 157 12.50 -10.37 2.19
C THR A 157 12.99 -11.49 3.10
N LEU A 158 12.18 -11.90 4.08
CA LEU A 158 12.51 -12.99 4.99
C LEU A 158 12.70 -14.31 4.25
N LEU A 159 11.83 -14.60 3.27
CA LEU A 159 11.98 -15.78 2.41
C LEU A 159 13.26 -15.71 1.57
N LEU A 160 13.59 -14.55 1.00
CA LEU A 160 14.81 -14.37 0.23
C LEU A 160 16.07 -14.62 1.07
N ILE A 161 16.10 -14.11 2.31
CA ILE A 161 17.22 -14.30 3.25
C ILE A 161 17.32 -15.78 3.68
N ALA A 162 16.20 -16.41 4.02
CA ALA A 162 16.19 -17.80 4.45
C ALA A 162 16.64 -18.75 3.32
N LEU A 163 16.09 -18.57 2.12
CA LEU A 163 16.43 -19.40 0.95
C LEU A 163 17.85 -19.13 0.45
N GLY A 164 18.28 -17.86 0.46
CA GLY A 164 19.63 -17.45 0.14
C GLY A 164 20.66 -18.03 1.10
N GLY A 165 20.40 -17.95 2.40
CA GLY A 165 21.28 -18.52 3.43
C GLY A 165 21.36 -20.04 3.38
N LEU A 166 20.24 -20.74 3.14
CA LEU A 166 20.22 -22.18 2.92
C LEU A 166 21.01 -22.57 1.65
N ALA A 167 20.89 -21.79 0.58
CA ALA A 167 21.66 -22.01 -0.64
C ALA A 167 23.18 -21.79 -0.41
N LEU A 168 23.56 -20.74 0.33
CA LEU A 168 24.96 -20.49 0.69
C LEU A 168 25.53 -21.59 1.58
N TYR A 169 24.79 -22.05 2.59
CA TYR A 169 25.21 -23.15 3.47
C TYR A 169 25.50 -24.44 2.70
N GLY A 170 24.78 -24.68 1.60
CA GLY A 170 24.98 -25.85 0.77
C GLY A 170 26.22 -25.81 -0.13
N VAL A 171 26.74 -24.61 -0.42
CA VAL A 171 27.87 -24.41 -1.34
C VAL A 171 29.16 -23.99 -0.61
N THR A 172 29.04 -23.43 0.59
CA THR A 172 30.14 -22.96 1.41
C THR A 172 30.40 -23.91 2.59
N ASP A 173 31.60 -23.86 3.17
CA ASP A 173 31.96 -24.65 4.35
C ASP A 173 31.64 -23.98 5.69
N ASP A 174 30.99 -22.82 5.67
CA ASP A 174 30.66 -22.03 6.85
C ASP A 174 29.43 -22.56 7.62
N SER A 175 29.22 -22.05 8.83
CA SER A 175 28.06 -22.40 9.65
C SER A 175 26.75 -21.84 9.06
N LEU A 176 25.61 -22.46 9.39
CA LEU A 176 24.30 -22.01 8.91
C LEU A 176 23.99 -20.56 9.35
N SER A 177 24.37 -20.20 10.57
CA SER A 177 24.19 -18.84 11.10
C SER A 177 25.01 -17.83 10.31
N ASP A 178 26.25 -18.17 9.97
CA ASP A 178 27.12 -17.27 9.18
C ASP A 178 26.59 -17.12 7.76
N CYS A 179 26.04 -18.18 7.16
CA CYS A 179 25.42 -18.14 5.83
C CYS A 179 24.12 -17.32 5.81
N LEU A 180 23.29 -17.40 6.86
CA LEU A 180 22.08 -16.58 7.01
C LEU A 180 22.45 -15.10 7.22
N TRP A 181 23.46 -14.84 8.05
CA TRP A 181 24.01 -13.50 8.24
C TRP A 181 24.54 -12.93 6.92
N LEU A 182 25.33 -13.73 6.18
CA LEU A 182 25.87 -13.32 4.89
C LEU A 182 24.76 -13.07 3.86
N SER A 183 23.72 -13.91 3.83
CA SER A 183 22.56 -13.69 2.97
C SER A 183 21.82 -12.40 3.32
N TRP A 184 21.67 -12.08 4.61
CA TRP A 184 21.13 -10.78 5.04
C TRP A 184 22.00 -9.62 4.54
N THR A 185 23.32 -9.72 4.66
CA THR A 185 24.23 -8.65 4.20
C THR A 185 24.17 -8.43 2.69
N PHE A 186 23.93 -9.46 1.87
CA PHE A 186 23.73 -9.32 0.43
C PHE A 186 22.38 -8.70 0.06
N VAL A 187 21.34 -8.92 0.87
CA VAL A 187 20.02 -8.28 0.68
C VAL A 187 20.07 -6.81 1.08
N ALA A 188 20.74 -6.49 2.19
CA ALA A 188 20.88 -5.13 2.71
C ALA A 188 21.87 -4.29 1.88
N ASP A 189 22.98 -4.88 1.46
CA ASP A 189 23.99 -4.26 0.61
C ASP A 189 24.45 -5.24 -0.47
N SER A 190 23.89 -5.06 -1.66
CA SER A 190 24.24 -5.86 -2.82
C SER A 190 25.73 -5.80 -3.17
N GLY A 191 26.49 -4.76 -2.78
CA GLY A 191 27.93 -4.67 -3.08
C GLY A 191 28.77 -5.78 -2.44
N ASN A 192 28.28 -6.37 -1.35
CA ASN A 192 29.01 -7.39 -0.60
C ASN A 192 29.22 -8.70 -1.38
N HIS A 193 28.45 -8.99 -2.44
CA HIS A 193 28.63 -10.23 -3.21
C HIS A 193 29.98 -10.33 -3.92
N ALA A 194 30.67 -9.21 -4.15
CA ALA A 194 31.96 -9.16 -4.84
C ALA A 194 33.06 -9.91 -4.06
N ASN A 195 32.89 -10.06 -2.75
CA ASN A 195 33.84 -10.74 -1.86
C ASN A 195 33.69 -12.28 -1.89
N ALA A 196 32.71 -12.82 -2.62
CA ALA A 196 32.48 -14.26 -2.69
C ALA A 196 33.59 -14.97 -3.47
N VAL A 197 34.19 -15.99 -2.86
CA VAL A 197 35.25 -16.82 -3.46
C VAL A 197 34.67 -18.15 -3.92
N GLY A 198 35.02 -18.60 -5.13
CA GLY A 198 34.50 -19.82 -5.75
C GLY A 198 33.29 -19.61 -6.65
N LEU A 199 33.10 -20.49 -7.65
CA LEU A 199 32.04 -20.34 -8.65
C LEU A 199 30.63 -20.49 -8.07
N GLY A 200 30.46 -21.44 -7.14
CA GLY A 200 29.17 -21.71 -6.52
C GLY A 200 28.68 -20.56 -5.62
N PRO A 201 29.46 -20.10 -4.63
CA PRO A 201 29.05 -18.99 -3.77
C PRO A 201 28.84 -17.69 -4.55
N LYS A 202 29.63 -17.46 -5.62
CA LYS A 202 29.42 -16.32 -6.55
C LYS A 202 28.05 -16.35 -7.24
N LEU A 203 27.62 -17.51 -7.74
CA LEU A 203 26.33 -17.61 -8.41
C LEU A 203 25.17 -17.36 -7.45
N VAL A 204 25.27 -17.90 -6.23
CA VAL A 204 24.25 -17.71 -5.18
C VAL A 204 24.24 -16.27 -4.68
N SER A 205 25.41 -15.67 -4.41
CA SER A 205 25.52 -14.30 -3.92
C SER A 205 24.99 -13.27 -4.93
N VAL A 206 25.26 -13.45 -6.22
CA VAL A 206 24.69 -12.60 -7.29
C VAL A 206 23.17 -12.73 -7.34
N SER A 207 22.64 -13.95 -7.21
CA SER A 207 21.18 -14.19 -7.22
C SER A 207 20.47 -13.51 -6.05
N ILE A 208 21.04 -13.64 -4.84
CA ILE A 208 20.51 -12.97 -3.64
C ILE A 208 20.59 -11.45 -3.80
N SER A 209 21.69 -10.93 -4.33
CA SER A 209 21.90 -9.50 -4.53
C SER A 209 20.91 -8.88 -5.53
N ILE A 210 20.61 -9.57 -6.62
CA ILE A 210 19.57 -9.14 -7.57
C ILE A 210 18.21 -9.10 -6.88
N GLY A 211 17.87 -10.12 -6.09
CA GLY A 211 16.64 -10.12 -5.29
C GLY A 211 16.59 -9.00 -4.26
N GLY A 212 17.71 -8.73 -3.57
CA GLY A 212 17.85 -7.67 -2.58
C GLY A 212 17.66 -6.28 -3.17
N MET A 213 18.28 -6.02 -4.33
CA MET A 213 18.08 -4.76 -5.06
C MET A 213 16.61 -4.53 -5.45
N LEU A 214 15.90 -5.56 -5.92
CA LEU A 214 14.48 -5.44 -6.26
C LEU A 214 13.62 -5.16 -5.03
N VAL A 215 13.88 -5.86 -3.93
CA VAL A 215 13.24 -5.61 -2.63
C VAL A 215 13.47 -4.19 -2.16
N PHE A 216 14.71 -3.70 -2.22
CA PHE A 216 15.07 -2.36 -1.78
C PHE A 216 14.41 -1.28 -2.65
N ALA A 217 14.38 -1.47 -3.97
CA ALA A 217 13.69 -0.58 -4.89
C ALA A 217 12.18 -0.51 -4.61
N MET A 218 11.53 -1.66 -4.37
CA MET A 218 10.11 -1.70 -4.00
C MET A 218 9.84 -1.06 -2.64
N MET A 219 10.71 -1.28 -1.65
CA MET A 219 10.60 -0.64 -0.34
C MET A 219 10.69 0.89 -0.47
N LEU A 220 11.67 1.40 -1.22
CA LEU A 220 11.82 2.82 -1.46
C LEU A 220 10.60 3.42 -2.18
N GLY A 221 10.04 2.70 -3.15
CA GLY A 221 8.80 3.08 -3.82
C GLY A 221 7.63 3.24 -2.84
N LEU A 222 7.37 2.23 -2.00
CA LEU A 222 6.30 2.28 -1.00
C LEU A 222 6.48 3.41 0.02
N VAL A 223 7.72 3.64 0.47
CA VAL A 223 8.04 4.72 1.40
C VAL A 223 7.82 6.08 0.75
N THR A 224 8.27 6.25 -0.50
CA THR A 224 8.10 7.50 -1.25
C THR A 224 6.62 7.80 -1.50
N ASP A 225 5.85 6.79 -1.90
CA ASP A 225 4.40 6.92 -2.09
C ASP A 225 3.69 7.32 -0.79
N SER A 226 4.06 6.69 0.33
CA SER A 226 3.48 6.98 1.65
C SER A 226 3.79 8.40 2.12
N ILE A 227 5.02 8.88 1.89
CA ILE A 227 5.43 10.25 2.21
C ILE A 227 4.68 11.24 1.31
N SER A 228 4.57 10.93 0.02
CA SER A 228 3.88 11.77 -0.97
C SER A 228 2.39 11.88 -0.63
N GLU A 229 1.74 10.77 -0.27
CA GLU A 229 0.34 10.77 0.16
C GLU A 229 0.13 11.58 1.45
N LYS A 230 1.06 11.46 2.42
CA LYS A 230 1.00 12.27 3.65
C LYS A 230 1.18 13.75 3.34
N PHE A 231 2.16 14.09 2.50
CA PHE A 231 2.41 15.46 2.08
C PHE A 231 1.21 16.03 1.32
N ASP A 232 0.64 15.28 0.38
CA ASP A 232 -0.58 15.64 -0.35
C ASP A 232 -1.77 15.81 0.59
N SER A 233 -1.90 14.98 1.62
CA SER A 233 -2.97 15.14 2.63
C SER A 233 -2.84 16.46 3.40
N LEU A 234 -1.62 16.88 3.73
CA LEU A 234 -1.34 18.15 4.39
C LEU A 234 -1.60 19.31 3.42
N ARG A 235 -1.13 19.16 2.18
CA ARG A 235 -1.29 20.14 1.10
C ARG A 235 -2.77 20.37 0.76
N LYS A 236 -3.59 19.31 0.74
CA LYS A 236 -5.05 19.38 0.55
C LYS A 236 -5.83 19.89 1.77
N GLY A 237 -5.15 20.31 2.84
CA GLY A 237 -5.82 20.82 4.04
C GLY A 237 -6.57 19.73 4.80
N ARG A 238 -6.11 18.48 4.76
CA ARG A 238 -6.42 17.29 5.59
C ARG A 238 -6.57 17.51 7.09
N SER A 239 -5.84 18.49 7.62
CA SER A 239 -5.65 18.67 9.06
C SER A 239 -6.81 19.38 9.74
N GLU A 240 -7.00 19.02 11.02
CA GLU A 240 -7.92 19.68 11.92
C GLU A 240 -7.47 21.12 12.21
N VAL A 241 -8.43 22.04 12.25
CA VAL A 241 -8.22 23.44 12.64
C VAL A 241 -8.36 23.53 14.16
N ILE A 242 -7.32 24.00 14.84
CA ILE A 242 -7.26 24.08 16.32
C ILE A 242 -7.75 25.46 16.83
N GLU A 243 -8.12 26.35 15.92
CA GLU A 243 -8.58 27.71 16.20
C GLU A 243 -9.87 27.75 17.02
N GLN A 244 -10.02 28.82 17.81
CA GLN A 244 -11.19 29.09 18.65
C GLN A 244 -11.72 30.49 18.35
N SER A 245 -13.03 30.68 18.45
CA SER A 245 -13.69 31.98 18.17
C SER A 245 -13.42 32.52 16.76
N HIS A 246 -13.17 31.64 15.79
CA HIS A 246 -13.02 32.00 14.38
C HIS A 246 -14.38 32.21 13.71
N THR A 247 -14.38 32.93 12.59
CA THR A 247 -15.51 32.95 11.66
C THR A 247 -15.34 31.82 10.66
N LEU A 248 -16.31 30.90 10.59
CA LEU A 248 -16.32 29.79 9.66
C LEU A 248 -17.19 30.14 8.46
N ILE A 249 -16.67 30.00 7.25
CA ILE A 249 -17.42 30.16 6.01
C ILE A 249 -17.51 28.79 5.33
N LEU A 250 -18.73 28.36 5.03
CA LEU A 250 -19.06 27.09 4.39
C LEU A 250 -19.57 27.36 2.98
N GLY A 251 -18.92 26.76 1.98
CA GLY A 251 -19.24 26.96 0.57
C GLY A 251 -18.29 27.94 -0.12
N TRP A 252 -18.44 28.06 -1.44
CA TRP A 252 -17.63 28.93 -2.29
C TRP A 252 -18.52 29.62 -3.32
N SER A 253 -18.43 30.94 -3.43
CA SER A 253 -19.11 31.78 -4.42
C SER A 253 -18.23 33.00 -4.73
N ASP A 254 -18.50 33.66 -5.86
CA ASP A 254 -17.88 34.92 -6.26
C ASP A 254 -18.01 36.03 -5.20
N LYS A 255 -19.03 35.96 -4.34
CA LYS A 255 -19.25 36.90 -3.22
C LYS A 255 -18.25 36.74 -2.07
N LEU A 256 -17.54 35.60 -2.00
CA LEU A 256 -16.63 35.28 -0.92
C LEU A 256 -15.54 36.33 -0.75
N GLY A 257 -14.97 36.84 -1.86
CA GLY A 257 -13.91 37.85 -1.80
C GLY A 257 -14.36 39.13 -1.09
N SER A 258 -15.53 39.64 -1.44
CA SER A 258 -16.13 40.80 -0.78
C SER A 258 -16.45 40.53 0.69
N LEU A 259 -16.96 39.34 1.00
CA LEU A 259 -17.24 38.93 2.39
C LEU A 259 -15.97 38.86 3.24
N LEU A 260 -14.89 38.29 2.71
CA LEU A 260 -13.59 38.23 3.39
C LEU A 260 -13.06 39.62 3.71
N ASN A 261 -13.14 40.55 2.76
CA ASN A 261 -12.72 41.94 2.96
C ASN A 261 -13.54 42.63 4.07
N GLN A 262 -14.87 42.50 4.06
CA GLN A 262 -15.72 43.09 5.08
C GLN A 262 -15.47 42.51 6.49
N ILE A 263 -15.26 41.19 6.59
CA ILE A 263 -14.90 40.55 7.86
C ILE A 263 -13.50 41.00 8.32
N ALA A 264 -12.55 41.16 7.41
CA ALA A 264 -11.22 41.66 7.74
C ALA A 264 -11.26 43.09 8.31
N ILE A 265 -12.05 43.98 7.70
CA ILE A 265 -12.29 45.34 8.21
C ILE A 265 -12.95 45.30 9.59
N ALA A 266 -13.96 44.45 9.79
CA ALA A 266 -14.61 44.29 11.09
C ALA A 266 -13.63 43.78 12.17
N ASN A 267 -12.72 42.87 11.81
CA ASN A 267 -11.70 42.32 12.69
C ASN A 267 -10.53 43.28 12.96
N GLU A 268 -10.37 44.36 12.19
CA GLU A 268 -9.34 45.38 12.46
C GLU A 268 -9.49 45.96 13.88
N SER A 269 -10.73 46.13 14.34
CA SER A 269 -11.06 46.58 15.70
C SER A 269 -10.59 45.61 16.79
N LEU A 270 -10.42 44.33 16.45
CA LEU A 270 -9.96 43.26 17.34
C LEU A 270 -8.46 42.95 17.19
N ARG A 271 -7.72 43.79 16.44
CA ARG A 271 -6.29 43.59 16.06
C ARG A 271 -6.06 42.35 15.20
N GLY A 272 -7.04 42.01 14.37
CA GLY A 272 -7.02 40.82 13.53
C GLY A 272 -7.94 39.71 14.05
N GLY A 273 -8.04 38.65 13.27
CA GLY A 273 -8.88 37.49 13.58
C GLY A 273 -8.56 36.32 12.67
N THR A 274 -9.29 35.22 12.83
CA THR A 274 -9.13 34.03 11.98
C THR A 274 -10.42 33.76 11.23
N ILE A 275 -10.32 33.64 9.91
CA ILE A 275 -11.41 33.17 9.04
C ILE A 275 -11.03 31.80 8.51
N VAL A 276 -11.92 30.84 8.68
CA VAL A 276 -11.74 29.49 8.13
C VAL A 276 -12.74 29.32 6.98
N VAL A 277 -12.26 28.99 5.80
CA VAL A 277 -13.10 28.73 4.62
C VAL A 277 -13.07 27.24 4.33
N MET A 278 -14.25 26.61 4.26
CA MET A 278 -14.40 25.20 3.89
C MET A 278 -15.29 25.05 2.67
N ALA A 279 -14.76 24.43 1.61
CA ALA A 279 -15.51 24.16 0.40
C ALA A 279 -15.05 22.84 -0.26
N GLU A 280 -15.88 22.33 -1.17
CA GLU A 280 -15.59 21.16 -2.01
C GLU A 280 -14.66 21.51 -3.19
N ARG A 281 -13.61 22.29 -2.91
CA ARG A 281 -12.55 22.65 -3.86
C ARG A 281 -11.18 22.30 -3.29
N ASP A 282 -10.18 22.21 -4.15
CA ASP A 282 -8.81 21.97 -3.70
C ASP A 282 -8.27 23.20 -2.96
N LYS A 283 -7.60 22.95 -1.83
CA LYS A 283 -7.09 24.01 -0.94
C LYS A 283 -6.19 25.01 -1.69
N GLU A 284 -5.35 24.51 -2.59
CA GLU A 284 -4.39 25.32 -3.34
C GLU A 284 -5.07 26.27 -4.32
N GLU A 285 -6.14 25.81 -4.99
CA GLU A 285 -6.92 26.67 -5.87
C GLU A 285 -7.59 27.78 -5.07
N MET A 286 -8.18 27.45 -3.91
CA MET A 286 -8.80 28.43 -3.03
C MET A 286 -7.80 29.47 -2.53
N GLU A 287 -6.63 29.05 -2.06
CA GLU A 287 -5.57 29.97 -1.60
C GLU A 287 -5.02 30.83 -2.75
N ALA A 288 -4.85 30.26 -3.95
CA ALA A 288 -4.42 31.01 -5.12
C ALA A 288 -5.48 32.04 -5.56
N ASP A 289 -6.76 31.68 -5.55
CA ASP A 289 -7.84 32.59 -5.92
C ASP A 289 -8.00 33.73 -4.91
N ILE A 290 -7.88 33.45 -3.60
CA ILE A 290 -7.87 34.50 -2.55
C ILE A 290 -6.64 35.41 -2.70
N ALA A 291 -5.46 34.85 -3.02
CA ALA A 291 -4.25 35.65 -3.21
C ALA A 291 -4.35 36.61 -4.41
N LYS A 292 -5.05 36.22 -5.48
CA LYS A 292 -5.31 37.09 -6.65
C LYS A 292 -6.22 38.28 -6.35
N MET A 293 -7.00 38.22 -5.26
CA MET A 293 -7.96 39.28 -4.94
C MET A 293 -7.29 40.54 -4.34
N GLU A 294 -5.99 40.48 -4.01
CA GLU A 294 -5.17 41.64 -3.56
C GLU A 294 -5.81 42.52 -2.46
N PHE A 295 -6.55 41.93 -1.52
CA PHE A 295 -7.12 42.67 -0.39
C PHE A 295 -6.17 42.75 0.81
N ASP A 296 -6.17 43.89 1.50
CA ASP A 296 -5.50 44.03 2.79
C ASP A 296 -6.32 43.35 3.89
N MET A 297 -5.80 42.23 4.41
CA MET A 297 -6.50 41.44 5.42
C MET A 297 -6.46 42.06 6.82
N LYS A 298 -5.85 43.24 7.03
CA LYS A 298 -5.88 43.99 8.31
C LYS A 298 -5.46 43.15 9.53
N GLY A 299 -4.50 42.24 9.35
CA GLY A 299 -4.04 41.30 10.39
C GLY A 299 -4.92 40.06 10.58
N THR A 300 -5.94 39.86 9.73
CA THR A 300 -6.78 38.66 9.71
C THR A 300 -6.10 37.54 8.93
N ALA A 301 -6.06 36.34 9.49
CA ALA A 301 -5.56 35.15 8.83
C ALA A 301 -6.72 34.38 8.17
N VAL A 302 -6.56 34.00 6.90
CA VAL A 302 -7.51 33.15 6.18
C VAL A 302 -6.95 31.74 6.04
N ILE A 303 -7.72 30.75 6.50
CA ILE A 303 -7.33 29.34 6.48
C ILE A 303 -8.30 28.56 5.61
N CYS A 304 -7.84 28.08 4.46
CA CYS A 304 -8.64 27.26 3.56
C CYS A 304 -8.56 25.77 3.92
N ARG A 305 -9.68 25.06 3.85
CA ARG A 305 -9.79 23.62 4.09
C ARG A 305 -10.70 22.99 3.03
N SER A 306 -10.24 21.91 2.41
CA SER A 306 -11.08 21.11 1.52
C SER A 306 -11.94 20.15 2.33
N GLY A 307 -13.24 20.11 2.04
CA GLY A 307 -14.22 19.25 2.72
C GLY A 307 -15.66 19.58 2.34
N SER A 308 -16.58 18.65 2.60
CA SER A 308 -18.00 18.85 2.33
C SER A 308 -18.74 19.31 3.59
N PRO A 309 -19.52 20.41 3.53
CA PRO A 309 -20.32 20.86 4.68
C PRO A 309 -21.47 19.90 5.03
N LEU A 310 -21.75 18.91 4.17
CA LEU A 310 -22.75 17.87 4.39
C LEU A 310 -22.20 16.71 5.26
N ILE A 311 -20.89 16.63 5.43
CA ILE A 311 -20.23 15.55 6.16
C ILE A 311 -19.83 16.04 7.55
N LEU A 312 -20.43 15.44 8.59
CA LEU A 312 -20.16 15.76 9.99
C LEU A 312 -18.66 15.66 10.38
N ALA A 313 -17.92 14.71 9.80
CA ALA A 313 -16.49 14.58 10.04
C ALA A 313 -15.68 15.78 9.53
N ASP A 314 -16.06 16.34 8.37
CA ASP A 314 -15.41 17.51 7.79
C ASP A 314 -15.76 18.79 8.59
N LEU A 315 -17.01 18.90 9.07
CA LEU A 315 -17.42 19.98 9.98
C LEU A 315 -16.62 19.97 11.29
N LYS A 316 -16.37 18.78 11.87
CA LYS A 316 -15.50 18.64 13.06
C LYS A 316 -14.07 19.07 12.77
N LYS A 317 -13.54 18.71 11.60
CA LYS A 317 -12.19 19.08 11.17
C LYS A 317 -11.98 20.61 11.11
N VAL A 318 -13.02 21.40 10.86
CA VAL A 318 -12.95 22.88 10.89
C VAL A 318 -13.36 23.50 12.23
N SER A 319 -13.44 22.70 13.30
CA SER A 319 -13.79 23.13 14.65
C SER A 319 -15.10 23.92 14.71
N VAL A 320 -16.14 23.44 14.01
CA VAL A 320 -17.44 24.14 13.90
C VAL A 320 -18.06 24.49 15.26
N SER A 321 -17.89 23.63 16.27
CA SER A 321 -18.46 23.84 17.61
C SER A 321 -17.83 25.01 18.38
N LYS A 322 -16.63 25.44 17.99
CA LYS A 322 -15.89 26.54 18.62
C LYS A 322 -15.92 27.83 17.80
N ALA A 323 -16.60 27.81 16.66
CA ALA A 323 -16.73 28.97 15.80
C ALA A 323 -17.66 30.00 16.47
N ARG A 324 -17.30 31.29 16.35
CA ARG A 324 -18.11 32.41 16.86
C ARG A 324 -19.30 32.68 15.93
N ALA A 325 -19.09 32.52 14.64
CA ALA A 325 -20.12 32.67 13.61
C ALA A 325 -19.84 31.68 12.49
N ILE A 326 -20.91 31.12 11.92
CA ILE A 326 -20.87 30.19 10.80
C ILE A 326 -21.68 30.80 9.67
N VAL A 327 -21.06 31.06 8.53
CA VAL A 327 -21.72 31.62 7.34
C VAL A 327 -21.83 30.50 6.31
N VAL A 328 -23.04 30.18 5.87
CA VAL A 328 -23.30 29.23 4.78
C VAL A 328 -23.61 30.05 3.53
N LEU A 329 -22.72 29.95 2.54
CA LEU A 329 -22.88 30.63 1.26
C LEU A 329 -23.76 29.80 0.32
N ALA A 330 -24.59 30.49 -0.45
CA ALA A 330 -25.37 29.86 -1.52
C ALA A 330 -24.43 29.51 -2.67
N GLU A 331 -24.60 28.33 -3.26
CA GLU A 331 -23.94 27.97 -4.50
C GLU A 331 -24.59 28.67 -5.69
N GLU A 332 -23.77 28.95 -6.69
CA GLU A 332 -24.21 29.51 -7.96
C GLU A 332 -24.89 28.44 -8.82
N GLY A 333 -26.04 28.77 -9.39
CA GLY A 333 -26.79 27.86 -10.25
C GLY A 333 -28.30 27.93 -9.99
N ASN A 334 -28.94 26.77 -9.93
CA ASN A 334 -30.37 26.68 -9.68
C ASN A 334 -30.67 26.99 -8.20
N ALA A 335 -31.48 28.03 -7.96
CA ALA A 335 -31.89 28.48 -6.63
C ALA A 335 -32.44 27.35 -5.75
N ASP A 336 -33.33 26.50 -6.30
CA ASP A 336 -33.94 25.40 -5.55
C ASP A 336 -32.90 24.38 -5.05
N GLN A 337 -31.91 24.06 -5.89
CA GLN A 337 -30.86 23.10 -5.54
C GLN A 337 -29.89 23.69 -4.53
N SER A 338 -29.55 24.98 -4.69
CA SER A 338 -28.68 25.73 -3.79
C SER A 338 -29.30 25.84 -2.39
N ASP A 339 -30.56 26.25 -2.30
CA ASP A 339 -31.28 26.39 -1.03
C ASP A 339 -31.53 25.03 -0.36
N ALA A 340 -31.81 23.98 -1.14
CA ALA A 340 -31.90 22.63 -0.60
C ALA A 340 -30.55 22.15 -0.02
N ARG A 341 -29.43 22.52 -0.65
CA ARG A 341 -28.09 22.22 -0.14
C ARG A 341 -27.76 23.02 1.12
N ALA A 342 -28.14 24.29 1.17
CA ALA A 342 -28.02 25.13 2.36
C ALA A 342 -28.82 24.55 3.53
N LEU A 343 -30.07 24.14 3.30
CA LEU A 343 -30.91 23.46 4.29
C LEU A 343 -30.27 22.17 4.81
N ARG A 344 -29.69 21.34 3.94
CA ARG A 344 -28.97 20.12 4.35
C ARG A 344 -27.71 20.42 5.16
N THR A 345 -27.05 21.53 4.86
CA THR A 345 -25.91 22.01 5.64
C THR A 345 -26.35 22.43 7.04
N VAL A 346 -27.45 23.18 7.17
CA VAL A 346 -28.05 23.55 8.46
C VAL A 346 -28.43 22.30 9.27
N LEU A 347 -29.07 21.30 8.64
CA LEU A 347 -29.35 20.01 9.30
C LEU A 347 -28.06 19.34 9.82
N SER A 348 -26.99 19.37 9.04
CA SER A 348 -25.71 18.78 9.43
C SER A 348 -25.07 19.53 10.60
N LEU A 349 -25.21 20.86 10.64
CA LEU A 349 -24.76 21.74 11.72
C LEU A 349 -25.55 21.48 13.02
N THR A 350 -26.88 21.38 12.93
CA THR A 350 -27.72 21.06 14.11
C THR A 350 -27.46 19.65 14.65
N GLY A 351 -26.96 18.72 13.82
CA GLY A 351 -26.58 17.36 14.22
C GLY A 351 -25.27 17.24 15.01
N VAL A 352 -24.53 18.34 15.23
CA VAL A 352 -23.25 18.33 15.95
C VAL A 352 -23.48 18.14 17.46
N LYS A 353 -23.05 16.99 17.99
CA LYS A 353 -23.28 16.58 19.39
C LYS A 353 -22.70 17.52 20.45
N GLU A 354 -21.60 18.19 20.14
CA GLU A 354 -20.94 19.13 21.05
C GLU A 354 -21.71 20.46 21.19
N GLY A 355 -22.77 20.66 20.39
CA GLY A 355 -23.47 21.93 20.28
C GLY A 355 -22.68 22.96 19.47
N LEU A 356 -23.34 24.08 19.17
CA LEU A 356 -22.75 25.22 18.48
C LEU A 356 -22.71 26.40 19.44
N SER A 357 -21.55 27.06 19.57
CA SER A 357 -21.40 28.27 20.39
C SER A 357 -21.78 29.55 19.67
N GLY A 358 -21.85 29.51 18.34
CA GLY A 358 -22.02 30.68 17.49
C GLY A 358 -23.36 30.72 16.75
N HIS A 359 -23.64 31.87 16.13
CA HIS A 359 -24.78 32.05 15.25
C HIS A 359 -24.48 31.50 13.85
N ILE A 360 -25.50 30.93 13.21
CA ILE A 360 -25.43 30.47 11.82
C ILE A 360 -26.14 31.51 10.96
N VAL A 361 -25.44 32.06 9.98
CA VAL A 361 -26.02 32.91 8.95
C VAL A 361 -26.04 32.14 7.64
N VAL A 362 -27.22 32.00 7.04
CA VAL A 362 -27.43 31.23 5.81
C VAL A 362 -27.87 32.17 4.70
N GLU A 363 -27.10 32.20 3.62
CA GLU A 363 -27.52 32.85 2.39
C GLU A 363 -28.52 31.97 1.65
N LEU A 364 -29.65 32.56 1.25
CA LEU A 364 -30.66 31.91 0.40
C LEU A 364 -30.84 32.66 -0.90
N SER A 365 -31.15 31.91 -1.95
CA SER A 365 -31.44 32.44 -3.28
C SER A 365 -32.89 32.86 -3.43
N ASP A 366 -33.81 32.06 -2.88
CA ASP A 366 -35.25 32.30 -2.90
C ASP A 366 -35.80 32.60 -1.49
N LEU A 367 -36.72 33.56 -1.42
CA LEU A 367 -37.42 33.94 -0.20
C LEU A 367 -38.37 32.86 0.29
N ASP A 368 -38.96 32.09 -0.63
CA ASP A 368 -39.98 31.10 -0.29
C ASP A 368 -39.41 29.98 0.59
N ASN A 369 -38.10 29.73 0.51
CA ASN A 369 -37.38 28.72 1.27
C ASN A 369 -36.97 29.18 2.69
N GLU A 370 -37.13 30.46 3.01
CA GLU A 370 -36.72 31.04 4.30
C GLU A 370 -37.40 30.35 5.49
N VAL A 371 -38.71 30.10 5.36
CA VAL A 371 -39.53 29.49 6.42
C VAL A 371 -39.06 28.08 6.76
N LEU A 372 -38.65 27.30 5.74
CA LEU A 372 -38.17 25.93 5.91
C LEU A 372 -36.85 25.90 6.67
N VAL A 373 -35.94 26.81 6.34
CA VAL A 373 -34.63 26.91 6.99
C VAL A 373 -34.76 27.35 8.45
N LYS A 374 -35.63 28.32 8.74
CA LYS A 374 -35.92 28.74 10.13
C LYS A 374 -36.58 27.63 10.94
N LEU A 375 -37.51 26.88 10.35
CA LEU A 375 -38.18 25.77 11.03
C LEU A 375 -37.18 24.68 11.48
N VAL A 376 -36.17 24.42 10.67
CA VAL A 376 -35.14 23.41 10.94
C VAL A 376 -34.04 23.93 11.84
N GLY A 377 -33.59 25.17 11.61
CA GLY A 377 -32.48 25.80 12.30
C GLY A 377 -32.80 26.32 13.70
N GLY A 378 -34.07 26.64 13.97
CA GLY A 378 -34.49 27.28 15.22
C GLY A 378 -33.88 28.67 15.39
N ASP A 379 -33.69 29.08 16.65
CA ASP A 379 -33.26 30.44 17.01
C ASP A 379 -31.78 30.73 16.73
N LEU A 380 -30.98 29.71 16.40
CA LEU A 380 -29.54 29.85 16.11
C LEU A 380 -29.27 30.24 14.65
N VAL A 381 -30.28 30.15 13.77
CA VAL A 381 -30.14 30.36 12.34
C VAL A 381 -30.81 31.66 11.91
N GLU A 382 -30.01 32.53 11.31
CA GLU A 382 -30.46 33.73 10.61
C GLU A 382 -30.31 33.52 9.11
N THR A 383 -31.33 33.92 8.35
CA THR A 383 -31.37 33.76 6.89
C THR A 383 -31.24 35.13 6.21
N VAL A 384 -30.45 35.20 5.15
CA VAL A 384 -30.25 36.42 4.35
C VAL A 384 -30.55 36.12 2.90
N VAL A 385 -31.53 36.82 2.33
CA VAL A 385 -31.88 36.70 0.90
C VAL A 385 -31.49 38.00 0.20
N ALA A 386 -30.41 37.96 -0.58
CA ALA A 386 -29.78 39.16 -1.13
C ALA A 386 -30.73 39.95 -2.06
N HIS A 387 -31.46 39.27 -2.95
CA HIS A 387 -32.35 39.91 -3.93
C HIS A 387 -33.48 40.71 -3.26
N ASP A 388 -34.00 40.22 -2.15
CA ASP A 388 -35.08 40.87 -1.39
C ASP A 388 -34.59 42.11 -0.64
N VAL A 389 -33.43 42.02 0.00
CA VAL A 389 -32.81 43.15 0.70
C VAL A 389 -32.49 44.28 -0.30
N ILE A 390 -31.90 43.94 -1.44
CA ILE A 390 -31.59 44.92 -2.50
C ILE A 390 -32.88 45.55 -3.04
N GLY A 391 -33.91 44.74 -3.33
CA GLY A 391 -35.20 45.24 -3.81
C GLY A 391 -35.84 46.23 -2.82
N ARG A 392 -35.84 45.90 -1.52
CA ARG A 392 -36.35 46.79 -0.47
C ARG A 392 -35.56 48.08 -0.37
N LEU A 393 -34.22 48.03 -0.43
CA LEU A 393 -33.36 49.21 -0.41
C LEU A 393 -33.62 50.11 -1.63
N MET A 394 -33.75 49.54 -2.83
CA MET A 394 -34.06 50.31 -4.05
C MET A 394 -35.39 51.04 -3.94
N ILE A 395 -36.43 50.38 -3.41
CA ILE A 395 -37.74 51.01 -3.18
C ILE A 395 -37.63 52.13 -2.14
N GLN A 396 -36.86 51.92 -1.07
CA GLN A 396 -36.64 52.96 -0.05
C GLN A 396 -35.88 54.16 -0.61
N CYS A 397 -34.84 53.94 -1.42
CA CYS A 397 -34.11 55.00 -2.11
C CYS A 397 -34.98 55.75 -3.12
N ALA A 398 -35.89 55.06 -3.83
CA ALA A 398 -36.85 55.71 -4.72
C ALA A 398 -37.84 56.61 -3.96
N ARG A 399 -38.21 56.24 -2.73
CA ARG A 399 -39.10 57.04 -1.86
C ARG A 399 -38.37 58.15 -1.12
N GLN A 400 -37.09 57.96 -0.82
CA GLN A 400 -36.23 58.90 -0.10
C GLN A 400 -34.87 59.00 -0.81
N PRO A 401 -34.71 59.93 -1.77
CA PRO A 401 -33.47 60.05 -2.54
C PRO A 401 -32.22 60.27 -1.69
N GLY A 402 -32.37 60.86 -0.49
CA GLY A 402 -31.27 61.05 0.47
C GLY A 402 -30.74 59.76 1.11
N LEU A 403 -31.51 58.67 1.10
CA LEU A 403 -31.10 57.38 1.66
C LEU A 403 -30.07 56.67 0.76
N ALA A 404 -30.11 56.95 -0.55
CA ALA A 404 -29.17 56.39 -1.51
C ALA A 404 -27.72 56.82 -1.26
N GLN A 405 -27.50 58.04 -0.73
CA GLN A 405 -26.14 58.54 -0.42
C GLN A 405 -25.49 57.89 0.81
N VAL A 406 -26.27 57.21 1.67
CA VAL A 406 -25.77 56.59 2.91
C VAL A 406 -25.69 55.06 2.77
N SER A 407 -26.40 54.48 1.79
CA SER A 407 -26.55 53.03 1.64
C SER A 407 -25.64 52.40 0.58
N PHE A 408 -24.98 53.20 -0.26
CA PHE A 408 -24.14 52.76 -1.39
C PHE A 408 -22.71 53.28 -1.29
#